data_AF-E1ZPP1-F1
#
_entry.id   AF-E1ZPP1-F1
#
_cell.length_a   1.000
_cell.length_b   1.000
_cell.length_c   1.000
_cell.angle_alpha   90.00
_cell.angle_beta   90.00
_cell.angle_gamma   90.00
#
_symmetry.space_group_name_H-M   'P 1'
#
loop_
_entity.id
_entity.type
_entity.pdbx_description
1 polymer ?
#
loop_
_entity_poly.entity_id
_entity_poly.type
_entity_poly.pdbx_seq_one_letter_code
_entity_poly.pdbx_strand_id
1 'polypeptide(L)'
;MKNSTAAKGGDGLAGLPLVVAIPASFILLFVFVSSGGHEAISTIKERAWYRSGEASCPDAVGSVSSADLFFIWTDLAIPFSKEALRSVRSAAAPAARQRVLLLCMTLSCYESRCSLPESVDVRMISVRQFLGAEAPAAEWFRNHTWNKVASGVNYPQLFRRMVLLSALYEYGGTAVEFGGTVQGPAPPPSDLPWCADVDGQAVALYAPRGHAEVKAAIADFVSEFSGLAEQQQWLGACPFASSEPSGWIDFDSGPVLFSPNPRLHYGVLWHDQLVRYQLSHKDGPNLGDDVQMLAAAQWLPYIDARVERDNMRLVTPSTASDGSILLIMNAFWGYKRTGTYWPPPAFINPILVSMHISPSMYKNVTANTSAAYLKQHGGPFGARDNQTLTFLRNKLPGVPSYLSYCMTSTLESMARPGAVPQCPVLLVDVPNELLPLLPPGINRPECRLNPKVHDKRTGDGMFRVKLTFEYLTRYAEAKVIITTRLHCGVPAAGMGVPVILVKHKDGVTGRFDGFHHLFHTVDIWKRRDKAKAFLQAFDYEAPPPIPARTGPTPEWRKVRCALLEHISAHHPTLLDAIYAQSLTPAFERCEAFRQYQLSGRGLLT
;
A
#
# COMPACT_ATOMS: atom_id res chain seq x y z
N MET A 1 -65.69 -14.21 -8.84
CA MET A 1 -66.71 -14.55 -9.87
C MET A 1 -66.21 -15.77 -10.65
N LYS A 2 -67.15 -16.53 -11.24
CA LYS A 2 -67.02 -17.68 -12.18
C LYS A 2 -65.81 -17.63 -13.15
N ASN A 3 -65.30 -18.72 -13.74
CA ASN A 3 -65.41 -20.19 -13.58
C ASN A 3 -64.37 -20.87 -14.50
N SER A 4 -63.95 -22.11 -14.17
CA SER A 4 -63.69 -23.31 -15.03
C SER A 4 -63.04 -23.21 -16.45
N THR A 5 -62.40 -24.21 -17.08
CA THR A 5 -62.34 -25.68 -16.85
C THR A 5 -61.14 -26.33 -17.60
N ALA A 6 -60.87 -27.58 -17.22
CA ALA A 6 -60.03 -28.64 -17.82
C ALA A 6 -60.22 -28.91 -19.36
N ALA A 7 -59.50 -29.79 -20.08
CA ALA A 7 -58.85 -31.06 -19.66
C ALA A 7 -57.82 -31.67 -20.67
N LYS A 8 -56.92 -32.53 -20.12
CA LYS A 8 -56.50 -33.92 -20.51
C LYS A 8 -55.83 -34.29 -21.87
N GLY A 9 -54.88 -35.23 -21.75
CA GLY A 9 -54.37 -36.18 -22.76
C GLY A 9 -52.98 -35.81 -23.33
N GLY A 10 -52.01 -36.72 -23.50
CA GLY A 10 -51.89 -38.16 -23.17
C GLY A 10 -50.61 -38.75 -23.78
N ASP A 11 -50.04 -39.79 -23.16
CA ASP A 11 -48.97 -40.69 -23.64
C ASP A 11 -47.59 -40.06 -24.00
N GLY A 12 -46.44 -40.74 -23.88
CA GLY A 12 -46.12 -42.12 -23.48
C GLY A 12 -44.93 -42.66 -24.30
N LEU A 13 -44.10 -43.54 -23.72
CA LEU A 13 -42.85 -44.15 -24.24
C LEU A 13 -41.53 -43.38 -23.92
N ALA A 14 -40.38 -44.01 -23.68
CA ALA A 14 -40.02 -45.34 -23.15
C ALA A 14 -38.53 -45.28 -22.75
N GLY A 15 -38.05 -46.12 -21.83
CA GLY A 15 -36.68 -46.00 -21.29
C GLY A 15 -35.72 -47.15 -21.62
N LEU A 16 -34.41 -46.81 -21.66
CA LEU A 16 -33.23 -47.64 -21.31
C LEU A 16 -32.91 -48.87 -22.21
N PRO A 17 -31.69 -49.50 -22.16
CA PRO A 17 -30.60 -49.36 -21.17
C PRO A 17 -29.11 -49.39 -21.69
N LEU A 18 -28.14 -49.25 -20.74
CA LEU A 18 -26.72 -49.72 -20.69
C LEU A 18 -25.66 -49.17 -21.74
N VAL A 19 -24.43 -48.66 -21.45
CA VAL A 19 -23.24 -49.10 -20.62
C VAL A 19 -22.27 -50.02 -21.42
N VAL A 20 -20.97 -49.77 -21.67
CA VAL A 20 -19.93 -48.76 -21.22
C VAL A 20 -18.96 -48.41 -22.38
N ALA A 21 -18.38 -47.19 -22.41
CA ALA A 21 -16.99 -46.96 -22.89
C ALA A 21 -16.37 -45.65 -22.30
N ILE A 22 -15.17 -45.73 -21.72
CA ILE A 22 -14.33 -44.58 -21.31
C ILE A 22 -13.05 -44.64 -22.14
N PRO A 23 -12.54 -43.52 -22.68
CA PRO A 23 -11.18 -43.12 -22.34
C PRO A 23 -11.05 -41.66 -21.92
N ALA A 24 -10.03 -41.41 -21.09
CA ALA A 24 -9.74 -40.15 -20.43
C ALA A 24 -9.50 -38.94 -21.37
N SER A 25 -9.90 -37.76 -20.89
CA SER A 25 -9.20 -36.50 -21.16
C SER A 25 -9.39 -35.55 -19.97
N PHE A 26 -8.30 -34.93 -19.52
CA PHE A 26 -8.31 -33.99 -18.40
C PHE A 26 -9.18 -32.76 -18.72
N ILE A 27 -10.25 -32.56 -17.96
CA ILE A 27 -10.97 -31.28 -17.94
C ILE A 27 -10.47 -30.50 -16.72
N LEU A 28 -9.71 -29.43 -16.97
CA LEU A 28 -9.49 -28.39 -15.96
C LEU A 28 -10.86 -27.81 -15.57
N LEU A 29 -11.16 -27.86 -14.27
CA LEU A 29 -12.36 -27.22 -13.74
C LEU A 29 -12.17 -25.69 -13.74
N PHE A 30 -12.57 -25.03 -14.84
CA PHE A 30 -12.65 -23.57 -14.87
C PHE A 30 -13.79 -23.10 -13.96
N VAL A 31 -13.44 -22.73 -12.73
CA VAL A 31 -14.33 -22.01 -11.83
C VAL A 31 -14.52 -20.60 -12.38
N PHE A 32 -15.76 -20.26 -12.75
CA PHE A 32 -16.13 -18.90 -13.13
C PHE A 32 -16.01 -17.96 -11.92
N VAL A 33 -14.98 -17.13 -11.90
CA VAL A 33 -14.82 -16.02 -10.95
C VAL A 33 -15.50 -14.78 -11.53
N SER A 34 -16.60 -14.33 -10.93
CA SER A 34 -17.32 -13.13 -11.37
C SER A 34 -16.54 -11.84 -11.08
N SER A 35 -16.64 -10.88 -12.00
CA SER A 35 -16.24 -9.45 -11.93
C SER A 35 -14.78 -9.13 -11.54
N GLY A 36 -14.25 -9.59 -10.41
CA GLY A 36 -12.86 -9.33 -10.01
C GLY A 36 -11.80 -10.10 -10.82
N GLY A 37 -12.20 -11.19 -11.50
CA GLY A 37 -11.27 -12.02 -12.27
C GLY A 37 -10.74 -11.38 -13.55
N HIS A 38 -11.47 -10.44 -14.17
CA HIS A 38 -11.16 -9.98 -15.53
C HIS A 38 -9.83 -9.21 -15.65
N GLU A 39 -9.41 -8.45 -14.63
CA GLU A 39 -8.18 -7.64 -14.66
C GLU A 39 -6.93 -8.39 -14.18
N ALA A 40 -7.08 -9.29 -13.22
CA ALA A 40 -6.03 -10.28 -12.94
C ALA A 40 -5.77 -11.13 -14.20
N ILE A 41 -6.82 -11.55 -14.89
CA ILE A 41 -6.74 -12.28 -16.16
C ILE A 41 -6.18 -11.41 -17.30
N SER A 42 -6.50 -10.11 -17.39
CA SER A 42 -5.89 -9.23 -18.43
C SER A 42 -4.40 -9.04 -18.19
N THR A 43 -3.99 -8.76 -16.95
CA THR A 43 -2.58 -8.62 -16.57
C THR A 43 -1.81 -9.91 -16.87
N ILE A 44 -2.36 -11.07 -16.51
CA ILE A 44 -1.76 -12.38 -16.82
C ILE A 44 -1.69 -12.62 -18.33
N LYS A 45 -2.73 -12.26 -19.10
CA LYS A 45 -2.74 -12.37 -20.57
C LYS A 45 -1.73 -11.44 -21.25
N GLU A 46 -1.52 -10.24 -20.73
CA GLU A 46 -0.54 -9.30 -21.28
C GLU A 46 0.90 -9.72 -20.96
N ARG A 47 1.18 -10.20 -19.75
CA ARG A 47 2.46 -10.85 -19.42
C ARG A 47 2.71 -12.08 -20.30
N ALA A 48 1.69 -12.89 -20.57
CA ALA A 48 1.79 -13.99 -21.52
C ALA A 48 2.03 -13.53 -22.95
N TRP A 49 1.50 -12.36 -23.36
CA TRP A 49 1.74 -11.77 -24.67
C TRP A 49 3.19 -11.30 -24.84
N TYR A 50 3.75 -10.54 -23.90
CA TYR A 50 5.17 -10.14 -23.91
C TYR A 50 6.13 -11.34 -23.96
N ARG A 51 5.73 -12.47 -23.37
CA ARG A 51 6.50 -13.74 -23.36
C ARG A 51 6.22 -14.66 -24.56
N SER A 52 5.23 -14.38 -25.40
CA SER A 52 4.85 -15.24 -26.52
C SER A 52 5.74 -15.12 -27.77
N GLY A 53 6.77 -14.26 -27.73
CA GLY A 53 7.62 -13.94 -28.87
C GLY A 53 8.88 -14.81 -29.03
N GLU A 54 9.65 -15.04 -27.96
CA GLU A 54 11.02 -15.58 -28.06
C GLU A 54 11.46 -16.42 -26.85
N ALA A 55 12.41 -17.34 -27.07
CA ALA A 55 12.78 -18.40 -26.14
C ALA A 55 13.77 -17.99 -25.01
N SER A 56 14.35 -16.79 -25.09
CA SER A 56 15.24 -16.25 -24.04
C SER A 56 15.25 -14.73 -24.08
N CYS A 57 14.70 -14.08 -23.06
CA CYS A 57 14.78 -12.63 -22.92
C CYS A 57 16.20 -12.23 -22.48
N PRO A 58 16.85 -11.25 -23.13
CA PRO A 58 18.22 -10.85 -22.79
C PRO A 58 18.33 -10.33 -21.35
N ASP A 59 19.42 -10.70 -20.67
CA ASP A 59 19.79 -10.14 -19.36
C ASP A 59 20.25 -8.69 -19.54
N ALA A 60 19.99 -7.84 -18.54
CA ALA A 60 20.43 -6.44 -18.56
C ALA A 60 21.96 -6.35 -18.38
N VAL A 61 22.69 -5.93 -19.43
CA VAL A 61 24.16 -5.88 -19.42
C VAL A 61 24.67 -4.47 -19.11
N GLY A 62 25.45 -4.36 -18.02
CA GLY A 62 26.50 -3.35 -17.90
C GLY A 62 26.18 -2.04 -17.16
N SER A 63 27.26 -1.33 -16.83
CA SER A 63 27.25 0.01 -16.24
C SER A 63 26.72 1.05 -17.22
N VAL A 64 25.98 2.05 -16.71
CA VAL A 64 25.32 3.10 -17.49
C VAL A 64 26.26 3.78 -18.49
N SER A 65 25.81 3.87 -19.73
CA SER A 65 26.24 4.90 -20.68
C SER A 65 25.12 5.94 -20.80
N SER A 66 25.44 7.20 -21.08
CA SER A 66 24.46 8.29 -21.06
C SER A 66 23.28 8.02 -22.00
N ALA A 67 22.06 7.91 -21.47
CA ALA A 67 20.86 7.90 -22.29
C ALA A 67 20.60 9.31 -22.82
N ASP A 68 20.13 9.41 -24.07
CA ASP A 68 19.83 10.70 -24.69
C ASP A 68 18.42 11.19 -24.28
N LEU A 69 17.51 10.24 -24.07
CA LEU A 69 16.21 10.47 -23.43
C LEU A 69 15.75 9.28 -22.57
N PHE A 70 14.78 9.51 -21.68
CA PHE A 70 14.15 8.48 -20.87
C PHE A 70 12.63 8.63 -20.71
N PHE A 71 11.95 7.49 -20.56
CA PHE A 71 10.54 7.38 -20.20
C PHE A 71 10.40 6.78 -18.80
N ILE A 72 9.31 7.08 -18.08
CA ILE A 72 9.03 6.47 -16.77
C ILE A 72 7.60 5.93 -16.70
N TRP A 73 7.44 4.61 -16.55
CA TRP A 73 6.14 4.03 -16.23
C TRP A 73 5.88 4.02 -14.72
N THR A 74 4.91 4.82 -14.29
CA THR A 74 4.52 4.98 -12.88
C THR A 74 3.08 4.57 -12.57
N ASP A 75 2.30 4.09 -13.54
CA ASP A 75 0.94 3.62 -13.25
C ASP A 75 1.00 2.25 -12.56
N LEU A 76 0.43 2.20 -11.35
CA LEU A 76 0.45 1.05 -10.44
C LEU A 76 -0.90 0.30 -10.38
N ALA A 77 -1.89 0.77 -11.15
CA ALA A 77 -3.21 0.15 -11.26
C ALA A 77 -3.45 -0.41 -12.69
N ILE A 78 -2.85 0.21 -13.70
CA ILE A 78 -2.95 -0.19 -15.11
C ILE A 78 -1.62 -0.85 -15.55
N PRO A 79 -1.66 -1.99 -16.27
CA PRO A 79 -0.45 -2.60 -16.85
C PRO A 79 0.13 -1.79 -18.02
N PHE A 80 1.42 -2.00 -18.31
CA PHE A 80 2.13 -1.30 -19.39
C PHE A 80 1.48 -1.54 -20.75
N SER A 81 0.95 -0.47 -21.35
CA SER A 81 0.05 -0.53 -22.51
C SER A 81 0.79 -0.67 -23.85
N LYS A 82 0.04 -1.06 -24.90
CA LYS A 82 0.57 -1.16 -26.27
C LYS A 82 0.87 0.21 -26.87
N GLU A 83 0.25 1.26 -26.36
CA GLU A 83 0.46 2.67 -26.69
C GLU A 83 1.79 3.14 -26.11
N ALA A 84 2.05 2.84 -24.83
CA ALA A 84 3.34 3.14 -24.19
C ALA A 84 4.50 2.39 -24.86
N LEU A 85 4.32 1.10 -25.17
CA LEU A 85 5.29 0.32 -25.96
C LEU A 85 5.58 0.95 -27.34
N ARG A 86 4.56 1.50 -28.00
CA ARG A 86 4.70 2.19 -29.30
C ARG A 86 5.52 3.47 -29.17
N SER A 87 5.28 4.30 -28.16
CA SER A 87 6.07 5.52 -27.90
C SER A 87 7.56 5.19 -27.71
N VAL A 88 7.87 4.19 -26.88
CA VAL A 88 9.27 3.78 -26.64
C VAL A 88 9.92 3.23 -27.92
N ARG A 89 9.20 2.42 -28.72
CA ARG A 89 9.70 1.92 -30.01
C ARG A 89 9.92 3.03 -31.05
N SER A 90 9.08 4.06 -31.07
CA SER A 90 9.26 5.24 -31.94
C SER A 90 10.53 5.99 -31.56
N ALA A 91 10.73 6.29 -30.27
CA ALA A 91 11.93 6.95 -29.76
C ALA A 91 13.23 6.16 -30.05
N ALA A 92 13.15 4.83 -30.00
CA ALA A 92 14.28 3.92 -30.22
C ALA A 92 14.52 3.53 -31.70
N ALA A 93 13.76 4.12 -32.64
CA ALA A 93 13.86 3.79 -34.05
C ALA A 93 15.28 4.07 -34.61
N PRO A 94 15.83 3.22 -35.51
CA PRO A 94 17.19 3.40 -36.04
C PRO A 94 17.46 4.76 -36.69
N ALA A 95 16.42 5.43 -37.20
CA ALA A 95 16.49 6.77 -37.76
C ALA A 95 16.85 7.85 -36.71
N ALA A 96 16.43 7.68 -35.46
CA ALA A 96 16.67 8.64 -34.38
C ALA A 96 18.09 8.56 -33.80
N ARG A 97 18.81 7.44 -34.00
CA ARG A 97 20.22 7.22 -33.60
C ARG A 97 20.53 7.52 -32.11
N GLN A 98 19.55 7.35 -31.23
CA GLN A 98 19.64 7.72 -29.81
C GLN A 98 19.43 6.52 -28.89
N ARG A 99 20.02 6.56 -27.70
CA ARG A 99 19.80 5.60 -26.61
C ARG A 99 18.60 6.02 -25.78
N VAL A 100 17.68 5.08 -25.58
CA VAL A 100 16.46 5.27 -24.79
C VAL A 100 16.58 4.49 -23.49
N LEU A 101 16.23 5.11 -22.37
CA LEU A 101 16.10 4.46 -21.07
C LEU A 101 14.62 4.38 -20.66
N LEU A 102 14.10 3.18 -20.43
CA LEU A 102 12.76 2.95 -19.90
C LEU A 102 12.85 2.59 -18.40
N LEU A 103 12.40 3.50 -17.55
CA LEU A 103 12.31 3.30 -16.11
C LEU A 103 10.94 2.73 -15.75
N CYS A 104 10.91 1.53 -15.17
CA CYS A 104 9.69 0.79 -14.86
C CYS A 104 9.46 0.71 -13.34
N MET A 105 8.28 1.11 -12.86
CA MET A 105 7.84 0.80 -11.50
C MET A 105 6.98 -0.48 -11.41
N THR A 106 6.60 -1.05 -12.55
CA THR A 106 5.79 -2.28 -12.63
C THR A 106 6.51 -3.41 -13.38
N LEU A 107 6.20 -4.65 -13.02
CA LEU A 107 6.71 -5.84 -13.68
C LEU A 107 6.20 -5.95 -15.13
N SER A 108 4.98 -5.49 -15.44
CA SER A 108 4.47 -5.48 -16.82
C SER A 108 5.27 -4.54 -17.72
N CYS A 109 5.71 -3.39 -17.22
CA CYS A 109 6.66 -2.52 -17.94
C CYS A 109 8.01 -3.21 -18.12
N TYR A 110 8.55 -3.82 -17.07
CA TYR A 110 9.89 -4.42 -17.12
C TYR A 110 9.97 -5.71 -17.97
N GLU A 111 8.88 -6.48 -18.07
CA GLU A 111 8.75 -7.59 -19.00
C GLU A 111 8.66 -7.13 -20.47
N SER A 112 8.27 -5.87 -20.74
CA SER A 112 8.22 -5.32 -22.10
C SER A 112 9.59 -5.26 -22.80
N ARG A 113 10.70 -5.37 -22.04
CA ARG A 113 12.06 -5.47 -22.59
C ARG A 113 12.22 -6.62 -23.58
N CYS A 114 11.48 -7.72 -23.39
CA CYS A 114 11.47 -8.87 -24.30
C CYS A 114 10.71 -8.57 -25.63
N SER A 115 10.33 -7.31 -25.86
CA SER A 115 9.63 -6.80 -27.03
C SER A 115 10.19 -5.43 -27.48
N LEU A 116 11.35 -5.02 -26.98
CA LEU A 116 12.03 -3.76 -27.31
C LEU A 116 13.39 -4.04 -27.97
N PRO A 117 13.88 -3.16 -28.86
CA PRO A 117 15.19 -3.33 -29.48
C PRO A 117 16.34 -3.08 -28.47
N GLU A 118 17.53 -3.59 -28.77
CA GLU A 118 18.74 -3.47 -27.93
C GLU A 118 19.17 -2.01 -27.64
N SER A 119 18.67 -1.04 -28.42
CA SER A 119 18.87 0.40 -28.18
C SER A 119 18.08 0.94 -26.98
N VAL A 120 17.22 0.12 -26.35
CA VAL A 120 16.45 0.47 -25.16
C VAL A 120 16.98 -0.27 -23.93
N ASP A 121 17.53 0.47 -22.98
CA ASP A 121 17.80 -0.05 -21.64
C ASP A 121 16.51 -0.01 -20.81
N VAL A 122 16.17 -1.10 -20.11
CA VAL A 122 14.91 -1.21 -19.32
C VAL A 122 15.24 -1.58 -17.89
N ARG A 123 14.94 -0.69 -16.94
CA ARG A 123 15.33 -0.82 -15.53
C ARG A 123 14.14 -0.78 -14.58
N MET A 124 14.10 -1.68 -13.61
CA MET A 124 13.17 -1.57 -12.47
C MET A 124 13.64 -0.49 -11.49
N ILE A 125 12.74 0.42 -11.14
CA ILE A 125 12.94 1.45 -10.12
C ILE A 125 11.83 1.45 -9.07
N SER A 126 12.08 2.09 -7.94
CA SER A 126 11.13 2.30 -6.84
C SER A 126 11.32 3.70 -6.27
N VAL A 127 10.53 4.08 -5.27
CA VAL A 127 10.78 5.32 -4.52
C VAL A 127 12.12 5.31 -3.78
N ARG A 128 12.71 4.14 -3.47
CA ARG A 128 13.97 4.03 -2.69
C ARG A 128 15.14 4.77 -3.36
N GLN A 129 15.15 4.83 -4.69
CA GLN A 129 16.09 5.63 -5.47
C GLN A 129 16.06 7.13 -5.13
N PHE A 130 14.93 7.64 -4.62
CA PHE A 130 14.68 9.05 -4.30
C PHE A 130 14.62 9.33 -2.78
N LEU A 131 15.05 8.37 -1.94
CA LEU A 131 15.00 8.46 -0.47
C LEU A 131 16.32 8.89 0.19
N GLY A 132 17.30 9.35 -0.60
CA GLY A 132 18.58 9.88 -0.11
C GLY A 132 18.40 11.07 0.85
N ALA A 133 19.39 11.31 1.72
CA ALA A 133 19.29 12.34 2.76
C ALA A 133 19.10 13.77 2.18
N GLU A 134 19.78 14.06 1.06
CA GLU A 134 19.73 15.35 0.36
C GLU A 134 18.70 15.38 -0.81
N ALA A 135 17.98 14.28 -1.05
CA ALA A 135 17.04 14.18 -2.16
C ALA A 135 15.77 15.01 -1.83
N PRO A 136 15.41 16.02 -2.64
CA PRO A 136 14.39 17.00 -2.27
C PRO A 136 12.97 16.40 -2.13
N ALA A 137 12.69 15.30 -2.82
CA ALA A 137 11.41 14.59 -2.74
C ALA A 137 11.32 13.55 -1.61
N ALA A 138 12.40 13.28 -0.88
CA ALA A 138 12.48 12.15 0.05
C ALA A 138 11.43 12.20 1.18
N GLU A 139 11.10 13.39 1.68
CA GLU A 139 10.07 13.56 2.70
C GLU A 139 8.66 13.30 2.13
N TRP A 140 8.38 13.76 0.90
CA TRP A 140 7.11 13.51 0.24
C TRP A 140 6.88 12.00 0.01
N PHE A 141 7.89 11.27 -0.45
CA PHE A 141 7.78 9.82 -0.62
C PHE A 141 7.64 9.06 0.72
N ARG A 142 8.33 9.47 1.78
CA ARG A 142 8.11 8.90 3.14
C ARG A 142 6.67 9.08 3.63
N ASN A 143 6.01 10.14 3.18
CA ASN A 143 4.64 10.48 3.55
C ASN A 143 3.56 9.80 2.68
N HIS A 144 3.92 8.82 1.83
CA HIS A 144 3.02 8.24 0.83
C HIS A 144 1.67 7.72 1.38
N THR A 145 1.61 7.17 2.60
CA THR A 145 0.36 6.70 3.22
C THR A 145 -0.62 7.84 3.48
N TRP A 146 -0.14 8.98 3.98
CA TRP A 146 -0.93 10.19 4.12
C TRP A 146 -1.31 10.76 2.75
N ASN A 147 -0.35 10.87 1.82
CA ASN A 147 -0.56 11.49 0.52
C ASN A 147 -1.68 10.79 -0.27
N LYS A 148 -1.77 9.46 -0.21
CA LYS A 148 -2.87 8.67 -0.80
C LYS A 148 -4.24 9.01 -0.21
N VAL A 149 -4.36 9.12 1.11
CA VAL A 149 -5.64 9.41 1.77
C VAL A 149 -6.08 10.85 1.52
N ALA A 150 -5.12 11.78 1.46
CA ALA A 150 -5.34 13.20 1.19
C ALA A 150 -5.80 13.47 -0.24
N SER A 151 -5.16 12.87 -1.24
CA SER A 151 -5.41 13.15 -2.68
C SER A 151 -6.33 12.13 -3.37
N GLY A 152 -6.55 10.97 -2.76
CA GLY A 152 -7.49 9.95 -3.25
C GLY A 152 -7.25 9.52 -4.69
N VAL A 153 -8.26 9.73 -5.56
CA VAL A 153 -8.17 9.39 -7.00
C VAL A 153 -7.14 10.24 -7.76
N ASN A 154 -6.72 11.39 -7.22
CA ASN A 154 -5.70 12.25 -7.83
C ASN A 154 -4.27 11.74 -7.54
N TYR A 155 -4.08 10.87 -6.54
CA TYR A 155 -2.75 10.39 -6.10
C TYR A 155 -1.88 9.84 -7.24
N PRO A 156 -2.38 9.03 -8.21
CA PRO A 156 -1.54 8.47 -9.27
C PRO A 156 -0.87 9.53 -10.15
N GLN A 157 -1.56 10.65 -10.44
CA GLN A 157 -0.99 11.73 -11.26
C GLN A 157 0.02 12.57 -10.46
N LEU A 158 -0.26 12.84 -9.18
CA LEU A 158 0.68 13.50 -8.27
C LEU A 158 1.95 12.66 -8.06
N PHE A 159 1.80 11.34 -7.95
CA PHE A 159 2.90 10.39 -7.87
C PHE A 159 3.72 10.35 -9.17
N ARG A 160 3.08 10.30 -10.35
CA ARG A 160 3.75 10.40 -11.67
C ARG A 160 4.61 11.65 -11.75
N ARG A 161 4.05 12.84 -11.46
CA ARG A 161 4.78 14.12 -11.53
C ARG A 161 5.94 14.18 -10.53
N MET A 162 5.76 13.70 -9.30
CA MET A 162 6.85 13.68 -8.33
C MET A 162 7.99 12.73 -8.74
N VAL A 163 7.66 11.54 -9.25
CA VAL A 163 8.66 10.58 -9.76
C VAL A 163 9.38 11.15 -10.98
N LEU A 164 8.68 11.82 -11.90
CA LEU A 164 9.24 12.49 -13.07
C LEU A 164 10.29 13.54 -12.67
N LEU A 165 9.92 14.48 -11.79
CA LEU A 165 10.84 15.51 -11.30
C LEU A 165 12.02 14.91 -10.50
N SER A 166 11.76 13.86 -9.70
CA SER A 166 12.81 13.20 -8.92
C SER A 166 13.81 12.45 -9.81
N ALA A 167 13.34 11.77 -10.86
CA ALA A 167 14.21 11.12 -11.84
C ALA A 167 15.01 12.16 -12.65
N LEU A 168 14.38 13.27 -13.04
CA LEU A 168 15.07 14.38 -13.72
C LEU A 168 16.17 14.99 -12.84
N TYR A 169 15.92 15.15 -11.54
CA TYR A 169 16.94 15.62 -10.59
C TYR A 169 18.07 14.59 -10.40
N GLU A 170 17.74 13.31 -10.19
CA GLU A 170 18.73 12.28 -9.87
C GLU A 170 19.55 11.80 -11.08
N TYR A 171 19.00 11.79 -12.28
CA TYR A 171 19.68 11.29 -13.49
C TYR A 171 20.10 12.42 -14.44
N GLY A 172 19.32 13.50 -14.53
CA GLY A 172 19.46 14.51 -15.59
C GLY A 172 19.08 13.97 -16.97
N GLY A 173 19.21 14.82 -18.01
CA GLY A 173 18.86 14.47 -19.38
C GLY A 173 17.40 14.77 -19.73
N THR A 174 16.91 14.19 -20.83
CA THR A 174 15.57 14.50 -21.37
C THR A 174 14.55 13.44 -20.94
N ALA A 175 13.62 13.81 -20.06
CA ALA A 175 12.43 13.03 -19.74
C ALA A 175 11.34 13.26 -20.81
N VAL A 176 10.63 12.19 -21.21
CA VAL A 176 9.55 12.24 -22.20
C VAL A 176 8.32 11.48 -21.71
N GLU A 177 7.14 12.06 -21.88
CA GLU A 177 5.87 11.42 -21.56
C GLU A 177 5.33 10.55 -22.70
N PHE A 178 4.58 9.50 -22.36
CA PHE A 178 3.98 8.60 -23.33
C PHE A 178 2.89 9.27 -24.17
N GLY A 179 2.69 8.76 -25.40
CA GLY A 179 1.74 9.29 -26.38
C GLY A 179 2.40 10.06 -27.52
N GLY A 180 3.59 10.62 -27.28
CA GLY A 180 4.35 11.32 -28.31
C GLY A 180 4.96 10.36 -29.34
N THR A 181 5.05 10.84 -30.58
CA THR A 181 5.85 10.25 -31.66
C THR A 181 7.13 11.06 -31.81
N VAL A 182 8.28 10.41 -31.63
CA VAL A 182 9.57 11.06 -31.74
C VAL A 182 9.98 11.10 -33.22
N GLN A 183 10.06 12.31 -33.77
CA GLN A 183 10.34 12.60 -35.17
C GLN A 183 11.84 12.75 -35.46
N GLY A 184 12.64 13.09 -34.43
CA GLY A 184 14.08 13.30 -34.53
C GLY A 184 14.83 13.01 -33.23
N PRO A 185 16.17 13.14 -33.22
CA PRO A 185 16.95 13.02 -31.99
C PRO A 185 16.53 14.11 -30.97
N ALA A 186 16.59 13.77 -29.68
CA ALA A 186 16.38 14.74 -28.61
C ALA A 186 17.36 15.94 -28.73
N PRO A 187 16.97 17.15 -28.26
CA PRO A 187 17.85 18.31 -28.27
C PRO A 187 19.16 18.04 -27.52
N PRO A 188 20.29 18.62 -27.96
CA PRO A 188 21.57 18.41 -27.32
C PRO A 188 21.56 18.94 -25.88
N PRO A 189 22.41 18.40 -24.99
CA PRO A 189 22.57 18.91 -23.62
C PRO A 189 22.83 20.43 -23.56
N SER A 190 22.25 21.06 -22.55
CA SER A 190 22.24 22.51 -22.31
C SER A 190 22.55 22.77 -20.84
N ASP A 191 23.18 23.91 -20.52
CA ASP A 191 23.33 24.34 -19.12
C ASP A 191 22.00 24.77 -18.50
N LEU A 192 21.05 25.22 -19.33
CA LEU A 192 19.71 25.66 -18.91
C LEU A 192 18.67 24.55 -19.09
N PRO A 193 17.79 24.33 -18.09
CA PRO A 193 16.66 23.41 -18.21
C PRO A 193 15.60 23.98 -19.14
N TRP A 194 14.84 23.09 -19.78
CA TRP A 194 13.76 23.47 -20.70
C TRP A 194 12.64 22.43 -20.70
N CYS A 195 11.51 22.81 -21.29
CA CYS A 195 10.30 22.01 -21.33
C CYS A 195 9.56 22.14 -22.68
N ALA A 196 8.96 21.05 -23.11
CA ALA A 196 7.93 21.03 -24.14
C ALA A 196 6.56 21.01 -23.46
N ASP A 197 5.62 21.83 -23.92
CA ASP A 197 4.28 21.92 -23.35
C ASP A 197 3.22 21.71 -24.44
N VAL A 198 2.21 20.90 -24.14
CA VAL A 198 1.03 20.65 -24.98
C VAL A 198 -0.21 20.85 -24.11
N ASP A 199 -1.06 21.81 -24.48
CA ASP A 199 -2.30 22.17 -23.77
C ASP A 199 -2.13 22.44 -22.25
N GLY A 200 -1.00 23.04 -21.85
CA GLY A 200 -0.69 23.38 -20.45
C GLY A 200 -0.09 22.21 -19.65
N GLN A 201 0.38 21.15 -20.34
CA GLN A 201 1.02 19.99 -19.72
C GLN A 201 2.45 19.86 -20.24
N ALA A 202 3.41 19.80 -19.32
CA ALA A 202 4.80 19.53 -19.69
C ALA A 202 4.96 18.06 -20.14
N VAL A 203 5.16 17.85 -21.45
CA VAL A 203 5.23 16.52 -22.09
C VAL A 203 6.66 16.04 -22.37
N ALA A 204 7.63 16.96 -22.40
CA ALA A 204 9.05 16.65 -22.33
C ALA A 204 9.74 17.67 -21.42
N LEU A 205 10.72 17.22 -20.64
CA LEU A 205 11.46 18.06 -19.69
C LEU A 205 12.95 17.69 -19.75
N TYR A 206 13.81 18.69 -19.81
CA TYR A 206 15.25 18.53 -19.73
C TYR A 206 15.83 19.34 -18.57
N ALA A 207 16.82 18.76 -17.88
CA ALA A 207 17.69 19.50 -16.97
C ALA A 207 19.05 18.79 -16.82
N PRO A 208 20.11 19.54 -16.47
CA PRO A 208 21.31 18.96 -15.88
C PRO A 208 20.99 18.18 -14.60
N ARG A 209 21.77 17.15 -14.30
CA ARG A 209 21.66 16.39 -13.04
C ARG A 209 21.82 17.32 -11.83
N GLY A 210 20.92 17.22 -10.86
CA GLY A 210 20.96 18.01 -9.62
C GLY A 210 20.62 19.50 -9.79
N HIS A 211 20.05 19.92 -10.93
CA HIS A 211 19.83 21.33 -11.22
C HIS A 211 18.88 22.04 -10.24
N ALA A 212 19.18 23.31 -9.92
CA ALA A 212 18.50 24.08 -8.89
C ALA A 212 17.01 24.34 -9.20
N GLU A 213 16.65 24.59 -10.46
CA GLU A 213 15.24 24.76 -10.86
C GLU A 213 14.41 23.48 -10.68
N VAL A 214 14.99 22.29 -10.88
CA VAL A 214 14.26 21.03 -10.61
C VAL A 214 14.03 20.86 -9.11
N LYS A 215 15.03 21.25 -8.29
CA LYS A 215 14.89 21.28 -6.82
C LYS A 215 13.83 22.27 -6.35
N ALA A 216 13.75 23.44 -6.98
CA ALA A 216 12.70 24.43 -6.72
C ALA A 216 11.32 23.88 -7.10
N ALA A 217 11.15 23.35 -8.31
CA ALA A 217 9.90 22.76 -8.78
C ALA A 217 9.37 21.62 -7.87
N ILE A 218 10.26 20.82 -7.29
CA ILE A 218 9.90 19.81 -6.28
C ILE A 218 9.44 20.47 -4.97
N ALA A 219 10.14 21.51 -4.51
CA ALA A 219 9.75 22.24 -3.30
C ALA A 219 8.40 22.95 -3.45
N ASP A 220 8.15 23.59 -4.60
CA ASP A 220 6.89 24.26 -4.93
C ASP A 220 5.74 23.24 -4.92
N PHE A 221 5.88 22.12 -5.63
CA PHE A 221 4.90 21.03 -5.63
C PHE A 221 4.60 20.49 -4.22
N VAL A 222 5.62 20.34 -3.37
CA VAL A 222 5.44 19.90 -1.97
C VAL A 222 4.69 20.96 -1.16
N SER A 223 4.97 22.25 -1.38
CA SER A 223 4.29 23.35 -0.70
C SER A 223 2.81 23.47 -1.09
N GLU A 224 2.49 23.26 -2.37
CA GLU A 224 1.15 23.34 -2.95
C GLU A 224 0.33 22.05 -2.78
N PHE A 225 0.95 20.97 -2.29
CA PHE A 225 0.35 19.62 -2.22
C PHE A 225 -1.07 19.60 -1.61
N SER A 226 -1.36 20.45 -0.62
CA SER A 226 -2.70 20.51 -0.01
C SER A 226 -3.78 20.97 -1.01
N GLY A 227 -3.47 21.92 -1.89
CA GLY A 227 -4.39 22.36 -2.96
C GLY A 227 -4.42 21.37 -4.12
N LEU A 228 -3.26 20.83 -4.51
CA LEU A 228 -3.15 19.83 -5.58
C LEU A 228 -3.87 18.51 -5.24
N ALA A 229 -3.92 18.13 -3.96
CA ALA A 229 -4.66 16.95 -3.51
C ALA A 229 -6.17 17.04 -3.78
N GLU A 230 -6.74 18.23 -3.69
CA GLU A 230 -8.18 18.48 -3.86
C GLU A 230 -8.58 18.77 -5.31
N GLN A 231 -7.62 19.00 -6.22
CA GLN A 231 -7.86 19.42 -7.60
C GLN A 231 -7.55 18.31 -8.62
N GLN A 232 -8.34 18.27 -9.71
CA GLN A 232 -8.05 17.49 -10.91
C GLN A 232 -7.14 18.27 -11.88
N GLN A 233 -5.98 18.75 -11.41
CA GLN A 233 -4.97 19.36 -12.29
C GLN A 233 -3.94 18.30 -12.72
N TRP A 234 -3.68 18.28 -14.03
CA TRP A 234 -2.99 17.19 -14.72
C TRP A 234 -1.57 17.58 -15.08
N LEU A 235 -0.59 16.82 -14.56
CA LEU A 235 0.87 16.96 -14.77
C LEU A 235 1.50 18.31 -14.35
N GLY A 236 0.76 19.41 -14.39
CA GLY A 236 1.26 20.77 -14.20
C GLY A 236 1.96 21.29 -15.46
N ALA A 237 1.88 22.61 -15.63
CA ALA A 237 2.59 23.33 -16.68
C ALA A 237 4.12 23.11 -16.57
N CYS A 238 4.84 23.58 -17.58
CA CYS A 238 6.28 23.72 -17.50
C CYS A 238 6.75 24.41 -16.20
N PRO A 239 7.70 23.80 -15.44
CA PRO A 239 8.25 24.40 -14.21
C PRO A 239 9.52 25.24 -14.44
N PHE A 240 9.95 25.45 -15.69
CA PHE A 240 11.20 26.12 -16.04
C PHE A 240 10.95 27.40 -16.84
N ALA A 241 11.92 28.32 -16.83
CA ALA A 241 11.79 29.59 -17.54
C ALA A 241 11.94 29.49 -19.08
N SER A 242 12.47 28.37 -19.59
CA SER A 242 12.79 28.19 -21.02
C SER A 242 11.87 27.16 -21.69
N SER A 243 11.24 27.54 -22.78
CA SER A 243 10.51 26.64 -23.67
C SER A 243 11.42 25.95 -24.69
N GLU A 244 11.03 24.75 -25.11
CA GLU A 244 11.72 23.85 -26.05
C GLU A 244 12.12 24.47 -27.43
N PRO A 245 13.21 23.97 -28.05
CA PRO A 245 13.41 24.04 -29.51
C PRO A 245 12.52 23.04 -30.27
N SER A 246 11.51 23.54 -31.00
CA SER A 246 10.43 22.74 -31.60
C SER A 246 10.86 21.75 -32.70
N GLY A 247 10.06 20.70 -32.89
CA GLY A 247 10.04 19.87 -34.11
C GLY A 247 10.68 18.48 -34.04
N TRP A 248 11.11 18.01 -32.87
CA TRP A 248 11.70 16.67 -32.69
C TRP A 248 10.73 15.64 -32.09
N ILE A 249 9.63 16.07 -31.46
CA ILE A 249 8.56 15.22 -30.92
C ILE A 249 7.18 15.82 -31.27
N ASP A 250 6.21 14.95 -31.49
CA ASP A 250 4.86 15.31 -31.90
C ASP A 250 3.81 14.60 -31.02
N PHE A 251 2.74 15.30 -30.66
CA PHE A 251 1.63 14.83 -29.83
C PHE A 251 0.28 15.12 -30.52
N ASP A 252 0.15 14.82 -31.81
CA ASP A 252 -1.09 14.85 -32.62
C ASP A 252 -2.39 14.42 -31.89
N SER A 253 -2.30 13.45 -30.96
CA SER A 253 -3.42 12.91 -30.18
C SER A 253 -3.46 13.37 -28.71
N GLY A 254 -2.64 14.35 -28.34
CA GLY A 254 -2.30 14.70 -26.96
C GLY A 254 -1.39 13.66 -26.27
N PRO A 255 -0.85 13.98 -25.08
CA PRO A 255 -0.16 12.99 -24.25
C PRO A 255 -1.12 11.88 -23.81
N VAL A 256 -0.57 10.69 -23.52
CA VAL A 256 -1.35 9.61 -22.90
C VAL A 256 -1.67 10.03 -21.46
N LEU A 257 -2.87 10.60 -21.33
CA LEU A 257 -3.57 10.77 -20.08
C LEU A 257 -3.96 9.37 -19.58
N PHE A 258 -3.24 8.86 -18.57
CA PHE A 258 -3.69 7.69 -17.83
C PHE A 258 -5.03 8.04 -17.18
N SER A 259 -6.11 7.48 -17.74
CA SER A 259 -7.46 7.92 -17.40
C SER A 259 -7.77 7.62 -15.93
N PRO A 260 -8.28 8.57 -15.13
CA PRO A 260 -8.67 8.39 -13.73
C PRO A 260 -10.00 7.63 -13.64
N ASN A 261 -10.10 6.50 -14.33
CA ASN A 261 -11.31 5.74 -14.54
C ASN A 261 -11.14 4.33 -13.93
N PRO A 262 -11.40 4.16 -12.62
CA PRO A 262 -11.26 2.87 -11.98
C PRO A 262 -12.46 2.00 -12.34
N ARG A 263 -12.18 0.82 -12.92
CA ARG A 263 -13.09 -0.32 -12.76
C ARG A 263 -12.97 -0.97 -11.38
N LEU A 264 -11.93 -0.60 -10.63
CA LEU A 264 -11.59 -1.11 -9.32
C LEU A 264 -11.25 0.03 -8.36
N HIS A 265 -12.10 0.27 -7.36
CA HIS A 265 -11.84 1.21 -6.28
C HIS A 265 -10.94 0.57 -5.22
N TYR A 266 -10.06 1.36 -4.61
CA TYR A 266 -9.16 0.91 -3.55
C TYR A 266 -9.59 1.51 -2.22
N GLY A 267 -10.13 0.64 -1.37
CA GLY A 267 -10.80 1.00 -0.13
C GLY A 267 -9.94 0.85 1.11
N VAL A 268 -10.15 1.76 2.07
CA VAL A 268 -9.69 1.63 3.45
C VAL A 268 -10.83 1.74 4.45
N LEU A 269 -10.66 1.11 5.62
CA LEU A 269 -11.65 1.13 6.69
C LEU A 269 -11.69 2.48 7.40
N TRP A 270 -12.88 3.07 7.44
CA TRP A 270 -13.18 4.37 8.04
C TRP A 270 -14.01 4.22 9.32
N HIS A 271 -13.99 5.24 10.18
CA HIS A 271 -14.46 5.13 11.56
C HIS A 271 -15.36 6.27 12.05
N ASP A 272 -15.82 7.17 11.18
CA ASP A 272 -16.60 8.35 11.61
C ASP A 272 -17.92 7.97 12.30
N GLN A 273 -18.57 6.85 11.96
CA GLN A 273 -19.74 6.36 12.72
C GLN A 273 -19.38 6.02 14.17
N LEU A 274 -18.29 5.29 14.40
CA LEU A 274 -17.80 4.94 15.73
C LEU A 274 -17.41 6.19 16.52
N VAL A 275 -16.71 7.12 15.87
CA VAL A 275 -16.21 8.34 16.49
C VAL A 275 -17.35 9.30 16.87
N ARG A 276 -18.37 9.45 16.01
CA ARG A 276 -19.60 10.20 16.35
C ARG A 276 -20.33 9.59 17.56
N TYR A 277 -20.37 8.26 17.66
CA TYR A 277 -20.89 7.58 18.86
C TYR A 277 -20.04 7.88 20.12
N GLN A 278 -18.72 7.82 20.02
CA GLN A 278 -17.81 8.11 21.13
C GLN A 278 -17.96 9.56 21.62
N LEU A 279 -17.88 10.53 20.71
CA LEU A 279 -17.96 11.96 21.02
C LEU A 279 -19.30 12.35 21.68
N SER A 280 -20.42 11.79 21.21
CA SER A 280 -21.74 12.01 21.84
C SER A 280 -21.85 11.47 23.28
N HIS A 281 -20.99 10.51 23.65
CA HIS A 281 -20.90 9.95 25.01
C HIS A 281 -19.74 10.57 25.82
N LYS A 282 -19.14 11.66 25.34
CA LYS A 282 -17.93 12.31 25.91
C LYS A 282 -16.71 11.37 25.99
N ASP A 283 -16.70 10.31 25.20
CA ASP A 283 -15.56 9.43 25.01
C ASP A 283 -14.68 10.00 23.90
N GLY A 284 -13.39 10.21 24.18
CA GLY A 284 -12.44 10.64 23.16
C GLY A 284 -12.12 9.50 22.20
N PRO A 285 -12.11 9.70 20.88
CA PRO A 285 -11.75 8.65 19.94
C PRO A 285 -10.32 8.15 20.11
N ASN A 286 -10.10 6.90 19.72
CA ASN A 286 -8.82 6.22 19.82
C ASN A 286 -8.17 6.15 18.44
N LEU A 287 -7.08 6.88 18.25
CA LEU A 287 -6.34 6.94 16.98
C LEU A 287 -5.81 5.56 16.54
N GLY A 288 -5.77 4.56 17.42
CA GLY A 288 -5.36 3.20 17.06
C GLY A 288 -6.22 2.52 15.98
N ASP A 289 -7.44 2.98 15.73
CA ASP A 289 -8.25 2.52 14.59
C ASP A 289 -7.80 3.19 13.28
N ASP A 290 -7.49 4.49 13.30
CA ASP A 290 -6.90 5.22 12.18
C ASP A 290 -5.43 4.78 11.89
N VAL A 291 -4.68 4.27 12.89
CA VAL A 291 -3.36 3.64 12.69
C VAL A 291 -3.47 2.35 11.88
N GLN A 292 -4.52 1.55 12.09
CA GLN A 292 -4.78 0.35 11.26
C GLN A 292 -5.13 0.77 9.82
N MET A 293 -5.89 1.85 9.64
CA MET A 293 -6.20 2.41 8.32
C MET A 293 -4.92 2.86 7.58
N LEU A 294 -4.05 3.66 8.21
CA LEU A 294 -2.77 4.08 7.60
C LEU A 294 -1.83 2.89 7.31
N ALA A 295 -1.88 1.83 8.12
CA ALA A 295 -1.12 0.61 7.83
C ALA A 295 -1.66 -0.14 6.60
N ALA A 296 -2.96 -0.05 6.29
CA ALA A 296 -3.54 -0.58 5.04
C ALA A 296 -3.20 0.28 3.82
N ALA A 297 -3.17 1.61 3.98
CA ALA A 297 -2.79 2.57 2.94
C ALA A 297 -1.41 2.29 2.29
N GLN A 298 -0.50 1.66 3.02
CA GLN A 298 0.82 1.25 2.51
C GLN A 298 0.71 0.28 1.30
N TRP A 299 -0.31 -0.58 1.30
CA TRP A 299 -0.45 -1.74 0.39
C TRP A 299 -1.27 -1.47 -0.88
N LEU A 300 -1.93 -0.32 -0.98
CA LEU A 300 -2.82 0.06 -2.09
C LEU A 300 -2.13 1.07 -3.02
N PRO A 301 -2.40 1.09 -4.34
CA PRO A 301 -1.79 2.07 -5.24
C PRO A 301 -2.21 3.51 -4.89
N TYR A 302 -3.51 3.73 -4.69
CA TYR A 302 -4.16 4.96 -4.21
C TYR A 302 -5.37 4.60 -3.33
N ILE A 303 -6.14 5.59 -2.85
CA ILE A 303 -7.27 5.36 -1.92
C ILE A 303 -8.47 6.26 -2.28
N ASP A 304 -9.36 5.78 -3.12
CA ASP A 304 -10.56 6.50 -3.56
C ASP A 304 -11.85 6.08 -2.85
N ALA A 305 -11.81 5.10 -1.94
CA ALA A 305 -12.98 4.68 -1.16
C ALA A 305 -12.71 4.66 0.36
N ARG A 306 -13.50 5.44 1.12
CA ARG A 306 -13.51 5.42 2.59
C ARG A 306 -14.75 4.66 3.06
N VAL A 307 -14.58 3.44 3.57
CA VAL A 307 -15.70 2.53 3.87
C VAL A 307 -15.91 2.41 5.38
N GLU A 308 -17.06 2.83 5.89
CA GLU A 308 -17.36 2.79 7.33
C GLU A 308 -17.34 1.34 7.88
N ARG A 309 -16.43 1.08 8.83
CA ARG A 309 -16.10 -0.27 9.31
C ARG A 309 -17.28 -1.01 9.94
N ASP A 310 -18.19 -0.30 10.61
CA ASP A 310 -19.39 -0.90 11.19
C ASP A 310 -20.59 -0.95 10.22
N ASN A 311 -20.59 -0.14 9.16
CA ASN A 311 -21.64 -0.14 8.14
C ASN A 311 -21.05 0.07 6.74
N MET A 312 -20.52 -0.99 6.15
CA MET A 312 -19.83 -0.98 4.85
C MET A 312 -20.73 -0.59 3.65
N ARG A 313 -22.02 -0.29 3.87
CA ARG A 313 -22.88 0.38 2.87
C ARG A 313 -22.62 1.88 2.77
N LEU A 314 -21.96 2.47 3.76
CA LEU A 314 -21.60 3.88 3.78
C LEU A 314 -20.17 4.02 3.28
N VAL A 315 -20.05 4.51 2.05
CA VAL A 315 -18.80 4.75 1.34
C VAL A 315 -18.72 6.23 0.99
N THR A 316 -17.54 6.84 1.18
CA THR A 316 -17.26 8.23 0.78
C THR A 316 -16.09 8.24 -0.21
N PRO A 317 -16.22 8.87 -1.40
CA PRO A 317 -17.46 9.39 -1.98
C PRO A 317 -18.46 8.25 -2.29
N SER A 318 -19.74 8.56 -2.38
CA SER A 318 -20.80 7.56 -2.60
C SER A 318 -20.68 6.86 -3.95
N THR A 319 -20.15 7.56 -4.97
CA THR A 319 -19.91 7.03 -6.31
C THR A 319 -18.94 5.85 -6.34
N ALA A 320 -18.06 5.72 -5.35
CA ALA A 320 -17.19 4.55 -5.23
C ALA A 320 -17.95 3.24 -4.92
N SER A 321 -19.23 3.31 -4.54
CA SER A 321 -20.09 2.13 -4.39
C SER A 321 -20.80 1.68 -5.68
N ASP A 322 -20.65 2.43 -6.78
CA ASP A 322 -21.14 2.04 -8.12
C ASP A 322 -20.22 0.97 -8.76
N GLY A 323 -18.93 0.93 -8.37
CA GLY A 323 -17.94 -0.05 -8.78
C GLY A 323 -17.64 -1.11 -7.72
N SER A 324 -16.67 -1.99 -7.98
CA SER A 324 -16.16 -2.92 -6.96
C SER A 324 -15.02 -2.30 -6.15
N ILE A 325 -15.08 -2.44 -4.83
CA ILE A 325 -14.09 -1.88 -3.89
C ILE A 325 -13.20 -3.02 -3.37
N LEU A 326 -11.93 -3.02 -3.74
CA LEU A 326 -10.91 -3.85 -3.12
C LEU A 326 -10.57 -3.27 -1.73
N LEU A 327 -10.91 -4.00 -0.66
CA LEU A 327 -10.87 -3.46 0.71
C LEU A 327 -10.11 -4.38 1.66
N ILE A 328 -9.06 -3.86 2.28
CA ILE A 328 -8.32 -4.55 3.34
C ILE A 328 -9.12 -4.49 4.64
N MET A 329 -9.42 -5.64 5.22
CA MET A 329 -10.40 -5.79 6.33
C MET A 329 -9.77 -5.68 7.75
N ASN A 330 -8.60 -5.08 7.88
CA ASN A 330 -7.78 -5.09 9.10
C ASN A 330 -8.35 -4.20 10.23
N ALA A 331 -9.22 -4.77 11.06
CA ALA A 331 -9.81 -4.05 12.19
C ALA A 331 -10.18 -4.95 13.39
N PHE A 332 -10.58 -4.28 14.48
CA PHE A 332 -11.43 -4.87 15.51
C PHE A 332 -12.88 -4.90 15.03
N TRP A 333 -13.53 -6.07 15.06
CA TRP A 333 -14.89 -6.27 14.57
C TRP A 333 -15.86 -6.58 15.73
N GLY A 334 -17.05 -5.96 15.67
CA GLY A 334 -18.11 -6.17 16.66
C GLY A 334 -18.10 -5.23 17.86
N TYR A 335 -17.97 -3.92 17.62
CA TYR A 335 -18.18 -2.94 18.68
C TYR A 335 -19.67 -2.90 19.04
N LYS A 336 -20.03 -3.39 20.23
CA LYS A 336 -21.43 -3.63 20.63
C LYS A 336 -22.38 -2.43 20.54
N ARG A 337 -21.86 -1.19 20.58
CA ARG A 337 -22.67 0.04 20.63
C ARG A 337 -23.11 0.54 19.26
N THR A 338 -22.26 0.37 18.25
CA THR A 338 -22.58 0.66 16.84
C THR A 338 -23.23 -0.54 16.16
N GLY A 339 -22.94 -1.76 16.64
CA GLY A 339 -23.22 -2.98 15.89
C GLY A 339 -22.27 -3.10 14.69
N THR A 340 -22.41 -4.15 13.89
CA THR A 340 -21.65 -4.29 12.65
C THR A 340 -22.56 -4.97 11.61
N TYR A 341 -22.75 -4.33 10.46
CA TYR A 341 -23.45 -4.94 9.33
C TYR A 341 -22.56 -6.03 8.72
N TRP A 342 -23.07 -7.27 8.69
CA TRP A 342 -22.31 -8.44 8.27
C TRP A 342 -23.24 -9.52 7.70
N PRO A 343 -22.89 -10.21 6.58
CA PRO A 343 -21.65 -10.07 5.80
C PRO A 343 -21.52 -8.71 5.07
N PRO A 344 -20.33 -8.37 4.55
CA PRO A 344 -20.13 -7.18 3.71
C PRO A 344 -21.08 -7.14 2.49
N PRO A 345 -21.39 -5.94 1.96
CA PRO A 345 -22.10 -5.79 0.68
C PRO A 345 -21.35 -6.47 -0.49
N ALA A 346 -22.10 -6.88 -1.52
CA ALA A 346 -21.54 -7.61 -2.67
C ALA A 346 -20.54 -6.80 -3.52
N PHE A 347 -20.54 -5.47 -3.44
CA PHE A 347 -19.55 -4.62 -4.11
C PHE A 347 -18.19 -4.59 -3.39
N ILE A 348 -18.13 -5.02 -2.13
CA ILE A 348 -16.87 -5.17 -1.39
C ILE A 348 -16.17 -6.47 -1.83
N ASN A 349 -14.97 -6.33 -2.38
CA ASN A 349 -14.02 -7.40 -2.65
C ASN A 349 -12.97 -7.44 -1.50
N PRO A 350 -13.09 -8.36 -0.53
CA PRO A 350 -12.39 -8.23 0.74
C PRO A 350 -11.05 -8.97 0.78
N ILE A 351 -9.99 -8.29 1.24
CA ILE A 351 -8.75 -8.97 1.67
C ILE A 351 -8.84 -9.23 3.18
N LEU A 352 -9.12 -10.48 3.55
CA LEU A 352 -9.34 -10.87 4.95
C LEU A 352 -8.02 -11.07 5.69
N VAL A 353 -7.56 -10.00 6.31
CA VAL A 353 -6.26 -9.96 6.98
C VAL A 353 -6.33 -9.12 8.26
N SER A 354 -5.56 -9.51 9.27
CA SER A 354 -5.43 -8.80 10.55
C SER A 354 -6.75 -8.50 11.27
N MET A 355 -7.74 -9.37 11.10
CA MET A 355 -9.07 -9.21 11.69
C MET A 355 -9.10 -9.77 13.12
N HIS A 356 -9.58 -8.97 14.08
CA HIS A 356 -10.02 -9.49 15.38
C HIS A 356 -11.53 -9.58 15.42
N ILE A 357 -12.08 -10.78 15.64
CA ILE A 357 -13.52 -10.97 15.80
C ILE A 357 -13.84 -11.01 17.28
N SER A 358 -14.57 -10.01 17.78
CA SER A 358 -15.03 -10.02 19.17
C SER A 358 -16.17 -11.04 19.38
N PRO A 359 -16.38 -11.56 20.61
CA PRO A 359 -17.45 -12.52 20.90
C PRO A 359 -18.85 -12.08 20.50
N SER A 360 -19.11 -10.77 20.44
CA SER A 360 -20.38 -10.19 19.95
C SER A 360 -20.69 -10.58 18.50
N MET A 361 -19.66 -10.77 17.68
CA MET A 361 -19.77 -11.07 16.24
C MET A 361 -19.77 -12.56 15.92
N TYR A 362 -19.54 -13.43 16.90
CA TYR A 362 -19.42 -14.87 16.66
C TYR A 362 -20.66 -15.43 15.93
N LYS A 363 -21.87 -15.08 16.38
CA LYS A 363 -23.12 -15.50 15.71
C LYS A 363 -23.24 -15.00 14.27
N ASN A 364 -22.88 -13.73 14.02
CA ASN A 364 -22.94 -13.12 12.70
C ASN A 364 -21.95 -13.78 11.73
N VAL A 365 -20.71 -14.02 12.18
CA VAL A 365 -19.63 -14.61 11.38
C VAL A 365 -19.89 -16.09 11.07
N THR A 366 -20.51 -16.84 11.99
CA THR A 366 -20.83 -18.27 11.79
C THR A 366 -22.19 -18.52 11.11
N ALA A 367 -22.96 -17.49 10.77
CA ALA A 367 -24.22 -17.66 10.06
C ALA A 367 -23.96 -18.28 8.66
N ASN A 368 -24.88 -19.12 8.17
CA ASN A 368 -24.70 -19.84 6.90
C ASN A 368 -24.43 -18.90 5.70
N THR A 369 -25.08 -17.72 5.68
CA THR A 369 -24.86 -16.68 4.67
C THR A 369 -23.45 -16.10 4.75
N SER A 370 -22.95 -15.82 5.95
CA SER A 370 -21.57 -15.37 6.18
C SER A 370 -20.56 -16.44 5.83
N ALA A 371 -20.79 -17.70 6.21
CA ALA A 371 -19.91 -18.82 5.88
C ALA A 371 -19.83 -19.05 4.36
N ALA A 372 -20.93 -18.87 3.63
CA ALA A 372 -20.95 -18.91 2.17
C ALA A 372 -20.15 -17.74 1.56
N TYR A 373 -20.40 -16.50 2.00
CA TYR A 373 -19.65 -15.31 1.56
C TYR A 373 -18.13 -15.47 1.80
N LEU A 374 -17.73 -15.93 2.99
CA LEU A 374 -16.33 -16.15 3.34
C LEU A 374 -15.66 -17.23 2.47
N LYS A 375 -16.38 -18.30 2.12
CA LYS A 375 -15.89 -19.34 1.19
C LYS A 375 -15.77 -18.84 -0.25
N GLN A 376 -16.68 -17.96 -0.67
CA GLN A 376 -16.72 -17.43 -2.04
C GLN A 376 -15.71 -16.30 -2.27
N HIS A 377 -15.46 -15.45 -1.28
CA HIS A 377 -14.74 -14.19 -1.44
C HIS A 377 -13.53 -13.98 -0.51
N GLY A 378 -13.37 -14.77 0.56
CA GLY A 378 -12.50 -14.41 1.69
C GLY A 378 -11.49 -15.47 2.15
N GLY A 379 -11.29 -16.55 1.40
CA GLY A 379 -10.34 -17.61 1.76
C GLY A 379 -8.92 -17.29 1.28
N PRO A 380 -7.87 -17.39 2.12
CA PRO A 380 -7.88 -17.74 3.54
C PRO A 380 -8.12 -16.53 4.48
N PHE A 381 -8.74 -16.77 5.64
CA PHE A 381 -9.06 -15.75 6.65
C PHE A 381 -7.86 -15.48 7.59
N GLY A 382 -7.32 -14.27 7.54
CA GLY A 382 -6.25 -13.79 8.42
C GLY A 382 -6.74 -13.27 9.76
N ALA A 383 -6.53 -14.07 10.81
CA ALA A 383 -6.81 -13.69 12.19
C ALA A 383 -5.70 -12.78 12.75
N ARG A 384 -6.06 -11.75 13.50
CA ARG A 384 -5.11 -10.85 14.18
C ARG A 384 -4.41 -11.49 15.38
N ASP A 385 -5.11 -12.41 16.04
CA ASP A 385 -4.75 -12.99 17.33
C ASP A 385 -5.25 -14.43 17.47
N ASN A 386 -4.64 -15.17 18.41
CA ASN A 386 -4.94 -16.57 18.66
C ASN A 386 -6.39 -16.81 19.10
N GLN A 387 -7.02 -15.85 19.79
CA GLN A 387 -8.44 -15.93 20.14
C GLN A 387 -9.30 -16.03 18.87
N THR A 388 -9.09 -15.10 17.92
CA THR A 388 -9.82 -15.09 16.66
C THR A 388 -9.53 -16.34 15.82
N LEU A 389 -8.26 -16.76 15.72
CA LEU A 389 -7.87 -17.96 14.98
C LEU A 389 -8.52 -19.24 15.54
N THR A 390 -8.51 -19.39 16.87
CA THR A 390 -9.12 -20.55 17.54
C THR A 390 -10.63 -20.57 17.35
N PHE A 391 -11.29 -19.41 17.43
CA PHE A 391 -12.71 -19.29 17.12
C PHE A 391 -13.03 -19.73 15.67
N LEU A 392 -12.28 -19.23 14.68
CA LEU A 392 -12.50 -19.55 13.27
C LEU A 392 -12.32 -21.04 13.00
N ARG A 393 -11.21 -21.64 13.44
CA ARG A 393 -10.94 -23.08 13.25
C ARG A 393 -12.02 -23.96 13.88
N ASN A 394 -12.51 -23.59 15.07
CA ASN A 394 -13.51 -24.37 15.80
C ASN A 394 -14.95 -24.19 15.29
N LYS A 395 -15.26 -23.10 14.57
CA LYS A 395 -16.64 -22.75 14.18
C LYS A 395 -16.86 -22.62 12.67
N LEU A 396 -15.79 -22.50 11.89
CA LEU A 396 -15.78 -22.44 10.42
C LEU A 396 -14.69 -23.36 9.86
N PRO A 397 -14.68 -24.69 10.15
CA PRO A 397 -13.63 -25.60 9.70
C PRO A 397 -13.48 -25.70 8.18
N GLY A 398 -14.53 -25.33 7.42
CA GLY A 398 -14.50 -25.22 5.96
C GLY A 398 -14.04 -23.86 5.42
N VAL A 399 -13.47 -22.97 6.25
CA VAL A 399 -12.83 -21.72 5.85
C VAL A 399 -11.37 -21.75 6.33
N PRO A 400 -10.38 -21.89 5.42
CA PRO A 400 -8.97 -21.87 5.79
C PRO A 400 -8.62 -20.60 6.58
N SER A 401 -7.87 -20.74 7.67
CA SER A 401 -7.55 -19.61 8.56
C SER A 401 -6.17 -19.72 9.21
N TYR A 402 -5.49 -18.57 9.32
CA TYR A 402 -4.10 -18.44 9.75
C TYR A 402 -3.90 -17.25 10.69
N LEU A 403 -2.76 -17.21 11.38
CA LEU A 403 -2.38 -16.06 12.21
C LEU A 403 -1.65 -15.03 11.34
N SER A 404 -2.37 -13.96 10.99
CA SER A 404 -1.86 -12.82 10.20
C SER A 404 -1.19 -11.74 11.04
N TYR A 405 -1.34 -11.79 12.37
CA TYR A 405 -0.97 -10.69 13.29
C TYR A 405 -1.68 -9.37 12.92
N CYS A 406 -1.25 -8.24 13.47
CA CYS A 406 -1.85 -6.93 13.18
C CYS A 406 -1.06 -6.24 12.08
N MET A 407 -1.72 -5.78 11.02
CA MET A 407 -1.11 -5.12 9.86
C MET A 407 -0.19 -3.95 10.21
N THR A 408 -0.43 -3.28 11.34
CA THR A 408 0.46 -2.23 11.88
C THR A 408 1.91 -2.71 12.10
N SER A 409 2.13 -4.02 12.28
CA SER A 409 3.46 -4.65 12.32
C SER A 409 4.28 -4.49 11.04
N THR A 410 3.63 -4.11 9.93
CA THR A 410 4.26 -3.99 8.62
C THR A 410 4.65 -2.58 8.24
N LEU A 411 4.21 -1.56 8.99
CA LEU A 411 4.52 -0.15 8.78
C LEU A 411 6.03 0.05 8.61
N GLU A 412 6.41 0.65 7.49
CA GLU A 412 7.80 1.01 7.23
C GLU A 412 8.17 2.32 7.93
N SER A 413 9.46 2.52 8.23
CA SER A 413 9.89 3.73 8.91
C SER A 413 9.84 4.93 7.98
N MET A 414 8.93 5.84 8.31
CA MET A 414 8.74 7.15 7.70
C MET A 414 9.74 8.21 8.22
N ALA A 415 10.53 7.90 9.26
CA ALA A 415 11.58 8.79 9.74
C ALA A 415 12.70 8.98 8.69
N ARG A 416 13.34 10.15 8.71
CA ARG A 416 14.56 10.41 7.93
C ARG A 416 15.77 9.75 8.60
N PRO A 417 16.69 9.14 7.83
CA PRO A 417 17.99 8.71 8.36
C PRO A 417 18.71 9.88 9.04
N GLY A 418 19.18 9.68 10.26
CA GLY A 418 19.83 10.75 11.04
C GLY A 418 18.90 11.80 11.63
N ALA A 419 17.57 11.63 11.57
CA ALA A 419 16.63 12.51 12.26
C ALA A 419 16.96 12.61 13.76
N VAL A 420 17.01 13.83 14.29
CA VAL A 420 17.25 14.09 15.71
C VAL A 420 15.89 14.27 16.39
N PRO A 421 15.40 13.29 17.17
CA PRO A 421 14.09 13.40 17.80
C PRO A 421 14.08 14.46 18.89
N GLN A 422 13.06 15.34 18.86
CA GLN A 422 12.71 16.23 19.98
C GLN A 422 12.52 15.44 21.30
N CYS A 423 11.99 14.22 21.16
CA CYS A 423 11.73 13.28 22.23
C CYS A 423 12.41 11.93 21.95
N PRO A 424 13.68 11.73 22.35
CA PRO A 424 14.36 10.44 22.22
C PRO A 424 13.62 9.30 22.92
N VAL A 425 12.97 9.62 24.05
CA VAL A 425 12.03 8.71 24.73
C VAL A 425 10.62 9.30 24.62
N LEU A 426 9.67 8.52 24.10
CA LEU A 426 8.24 8.85 24.10
C LEU A 426 7.48 8.03 25.14
N LEU A 427 6.62 8.70 25.91
CA LEU A 427 5.75 8.10 26.92
C LEU A 427 4.30 8.13 26.43
N VAL A 428 3.81 7.01 25.90
CA VAL A 428 2.50 6.97 25.21
C VAL A 428 1.47 6.22 26.05
N ASP A 429 0.54 6.96 26.66
CA ASP A 429 -0.49 6.46 27.57
C ASP A 429 0.06 5.49 28.64
N VAL A 430 1.01 6.01 29.41
CA VAL A 430 1.63 5.32 30.55
C VAL A 430 0.89 5.64 31.86
N PRO A 431 0.79 4.68 32.81
CA PRO A 431 0.18 4.94 34.11
C PRO A 431 1.07 5.85 34.97
N ASN A 432 0.46 6.68 35.83
CA ASN A 432 1.19 7.62 36.69
C ASN A 432 2.16 6.88 37.65
N GLU A 433 1.83 5.65 38.04
CA GLU A 433 2.62 4.77 38.92
C GLU A 433 3.94 4.30 38.30
N LEU A 434 4.11 4.45 36.98
CA LEU A 434 5.37 4.24 36.27
C LEU A 434 6.34 5.41 36.47
N LEU A 435 5.83 6.65 36.52
CA LEU A 435 6.66 7.85 36.42
C LEU A 435 7.75 7.95 37.52
N PRO A 436 7.49 7.57 38.79
CA PRO A 436 8.53 7.52 39.83
C PRO A 436 9.54 6.37 39.71
N LEU A 437 9.38 5.48 38.71
CA LEU A 437 10.30 4.36 38.45
C LEU A 437 11.29 4.64 37.33
N LEU A 438 11.06 5.70 36.54
CA LEU A 438 11.93 6.12 35.44
C LEU A 438 13.13 6.93 35.98
N PRO A 439 14.29 6.87 35.30
CA PRO A 439 15.39 7.83 35.50
C PRO A 439 14.94 9.31 35.45
N PRO A 440 15.62 10.20 36.20
CA PRO A 440 15.45 11.64 36.06
C PRO A 440 15.64 12.09 34.60
N GLY A 441 14.92 13.15 34.19
CA GLY A 441 15.04 13.73 32.84
C GLY A 441 14.24 13.03 31.74
N ILE A 442 13.84 11.76 31.89
CA ILE A 442 12.98 11.07 30.90
C ILE A 442 11.55 11.62 30.91
N ASN A 443 11.03 11.93 32.10
CA ASN A 443 9.62 12.26 32.30
C ASN A 443 9.28 13.72 31.93
N ARG A 444 9.41 14.05 30.65
CA ARG A 444 9.13 15.38 30.09
C ARG A 444 7.69 15.49 29.57
N PRO A 445 6.88 16.48 30.00
CA PRO A 445 5.47 16.60 29.60
C PRO A 445 5.24 16.63 28.09
N GLU A 446 6.09 17.35 27.34
CA GLU A 446 6.06 17.48 25.88
C GLU A 446 6.34 16.16 25.13
N CYS A 447 6.98 15.21 25.81
CA CYS A 447 7.25 13.85 25.32
C CYS A 447 6.22 12.82 25.78
N ARG A 448 5.12 13.26 26.40
CA ARG A 448 3.95 12.42 26.67
C ARG A 448 2.94 12.54 25.53
N LEU A 449 2.35 11.42 25.12
CA LEU A 449 1.28 11.36 24.13
C LEU A 449 0.10 10.55 24.66
N ASN A 450 -1.10 10.90 24.24
CA ASN A 450 -2.29 10.08 24.48
C ASN A 450 -3.01 9.81 23.15
N PRO A 451 -3.08 8.55 22.67
CA PRO A 451 -3.81 8.21 21.45
C PRO A 451 -5.34 8.25 21.64
N LYS A 452 -5.82 8.51 22.86
CA LYS A 452 -7.21 8.87 23.13
C LYS A 452 -7.33 10.40 23.16
N VAL A 453 -7.77 10.97 22.04
CA VAL A 453 -7.73 12.43 21.83
C VAL A 453 -9.08 13.06 22.19
N HIS A 454 -9.04 14.16 22.95
CA HIS A 454 -10.23 14.89 23.40
C HIS A 454 -10.37 16.25 22.70
N ASP A 455 -10.11 16.29 21.39
CA ASP A 455 -10.28 17.45 20.52
C ASP A 455 -11.58 17.29 19.70
N LYS A 456 -12.44 18.32 19.66
CA LYS A 456 -13.71 18.31 18.92
C LYS A 456 -13.52 18.10 17.42
N ARG A 457 -12.38 18.52 16.87
CA ARG A 457 -12.03 18.33 15.44
C ARG A 457 -11.88 16.87 15.05
N THR A 458 -11.68 15.96 16.01
CA THR A 458 -11.66 14.51 15.74
C THR A 458 -12.98 13.94 15.21
N GLY A 459 -14.07 14.71 15.23
CA GLY A 459 -15.29 14.36 14.49
C GLY A 459 -15.10 14.30 12.97
N ASP A 460 -14.12 15.03 12.43
CA ASP A 460 -13.65 14.91 11.04
C ASP A 460 -12.58 13.81 10.94
N GLY A 461 -12.82 12.85 10.04
CA GLY A 461 -11.88 11.77 9.75
C GLY A 461 -10.58 12.24 9.10
N MET A 462 -10.59 13.27 8.25
CA MET A 462 -9.36 13.78 7.64
C MET A 462 -8.43 14.39 8.68
N PHE A 463 -8.97 15.21 9.59
CA PHE A 463 -8.25 15.70 10.75
C PHE A 463 -7.68 14.57 11.62
N ARG A 464 -8.47 13.54 11.97
CA ARG A 464 -7.97 12.40 12.76
C ARG A 464 -6.84 11.66 12.09
N VAL A 465 -6.96 11.39 10.79
CA VAL A 465 -5.94 10.66 10.04
C VAL A 465 -4.65 11.45 9.97
N LYS A 466 -4.73 12.78 9.73
CA LYS A 466 -3.56 13.66 9.77
C LYS A 466 -2.88 13.64 11.15
N LEU A 467 -3.65 13.80 12.22
CA LEU A 467 -3.13 13.73 13.59
C LEU A 467 -2.53 12.35 13.92
N THR A 468 -3.10 11.29 13.38
CA THR A 468 -2.58 9.92 13.54
C THR A 468 -1.26 9.73 12.79
N PHE A 469 -1.15 10.30 11.60
CA PHE A 469 0.08 10.32 10.82
C PHE A 469 1.18 11.09 11.57
N GLU A 470 0.88 12.27 12.12
CA GLU A 470 1.81 13.04 12.97
C GLU A 470 2.28 12.25 14.21
N TYR A 471 1.38 11.45 14.83
CA TYR A 471 1.75 10.54 15.91
C TYR A 471 2.70 9.43 15.43
N LEU A 472 2.47 8.86 14.24
CA LEU A 472 3.36 7.87 13.64
C LEU A 472 4.73 8.46 13.28
N THR A 473 4.82 9.70 12.79
CA THR A 473 6.10 10.40 12.59
C THR A 473 6.88 10.45 13.89
N ARG A 474 6.26 10.95 14.97
CA ARG A 474 6.89 11.02 16.29
C ARG A 474 7.32 9.64 16.79
N TYR A 475 6.50 8.60 16.56
CA TYR A 475 6.87 7.23 16.93
C TYR A 475 8.08 6.72 16.14
N ALA A 476 8.19 7.03 14.85
CA ALA A 476 9.27 6.59 13.97
C ALA A 476 10.62 7.27 14.28
N GLU A 477 10.57 8.52 14.75
CA GLU A 477 11.77 9.31 15.10
C GLU A 477 12.35 8.96 16.48
N ALA A 478 11.52 8.48 17.42
CA ALA A 478 11.96 8.19 18.78
C ALA A 478 13.02 7.08 18.85
N LYS A 479 13.98 7.19 19.78
CA LYS A 479 14.93 6.10 20.08
C LYS A 479 14.24 4.93 20.78
N VAL A 480 13.26 5.20 21.63
CA VAL A 480 12.47 4.18 22.35
C VAL A 480 11.11 4.72 22.77
N ILE A 481 10.08 3.86 22.73
CA ILE A 481 8.74 4.18 23.23
C ILE A 481 8.40 3.35 24.46
N ILE A 482 7.83 3.99 25.48
CA ILE A 482 7.24 3.31 26.64
C ILE A 482 5.71 3.45 26.57
N THR A 483 4.98 2.34 26.58
CA THR A 483 3.52 2.37 26.39
C THR A 483 2.80 1.19 27.03
N THR A 484 1.48 1.34 27.24
CA THR A 484 0.54 0.25 27.54
C THR A 484 -0.26 -0.22 26.31
N ARG A 485 -0.14 0.47 25.16
CA ARG A 485 -1.08 0.37 24.02
C ARG A 485 -0.53 -0.45 22.85
N LEU A 486 -1.35 -1.38 22.36
CA LEU A 486 -1.03 -2.25 21.23
C LEU A 486 -0.79 -1.46 19.94
N HIS A 487 -1.73 -0.59 19.56
CA HIS A 487 -1.60 0.31 18.39
C HIS A 487 -0.67 1.52 18.64
N CYS A 488 0.29 1.37 19.55
CA CYS A 488 1.47 2.23 19.68
C CYS A 488 2.73 1.35 19.67
N GLY A 489 2.77 0.29 20.48
CA GLY A 489 3.90 -0.64 20.52
C GLY A 489 4.11 -1.41 19.21
N VAL A 490 3.07 -2.05 18.67
CA VAL A 490 3.17 -2.82 17.41
C VAL A 490 3.61 -1.96 16.22
N PRO A 491 3.01 -0.77 15.93
CA PRO A 491 3.44 0.07 14.81
C PRO A 491 4.87 0.59 14.99
N ALA A 492 5.24 1.10 16.18
CA ALA A 492 6.58 1.62 16.42
C ALA A 492 7.65 0.55 16.23
N ALA A 493 7.41 -0.65 16.77
CA ALA A 493 8.36 -1.75 16.64
C ALA A 493 8.37 -2.34 15.20
N GLY A 494 7.27 -2.24 14.45
CA GLY A 494 7.26 -2.49 12.99
C GLY A 494 8.18 -1.51 12.23
N MET A 495 8.14 -0.22 12.59
CA MET A 495 9.05 0.80 12.08
C MET A 495 10.50 0.67 12.61
N GLY A 496 10.80 -0.35 13.42
CA GLY A 496 12.13 -0.65 13.93
C GLY A 496 12.48 0.00 15.27
N VAL A 497 11.57 0.76 15.87
CA VAL A 497 11.81 1.48 17.13
C VAL A 497 11.62 0.55 18.33
N PRO A 498 12.61 0.41 19.23
CA PRO A 498 12.48 -0.34 20.48
C PRO A 498 11.29 0.12 21.34
N VAL A 499 10.60 -0.83 21.97
CA VAL A 499 9.43 -0.56 22.81
C VAL A 499 9.55 -1.26 24.16
N ILE A 500 9.31 -0.48 25.22
CA ILE A 500 9.08 -0.97 26.57
C ILE A 500 7.56 -1.07 26.80
N LEU A 501 7.03 -2.30 26.76
CA LEU A 501 5.62 -2.57 27.03
C LEU A 501 5.38 -2.67 28.55
N VAL A 502 4.63 -1.74 29.09
CA VAL A 502 4.14 -1.76 30.47
C VAL A 502 2.87 -2.61 30.52
N LYS A 503 2.88 -3.70 31.29
CA LYS A 503 1.68 -4.53 31.46
C LYS A 503 0.53 -3.76 32.10
N HIS A 504 -0.69 -4.10 31.69
CA HIS A 504 -1.90 -3.63 32.37
C HIS A 504 -1.98 -4.22 33.79
N LYS A 505 -2.65 -3.52 34.71
CA LYS A 505 -2.81 -3.94 36.12
C LYS A 505 -3.43 -5.35 36.26
N ASP A 506 -4.38 -5.66 35.38
CA ASP A 506 -5.09 -6.94 35.33
C ASP A 506 -4.26 -8.05 34.62
N GLY A 507 -3.03 -7.75 34.22
CA GLY A 507 -2.10 -8.64 33.56
C GLY A 507 -1.98 -8.42 32.04
N VAL A 508 -1.58 -9.47 31.33
CA VAL A 508 -1.60 -9.48 29.86
C VAL A 508 -3.04 -9.67 29.40
N THR A 509 -3.56 -8.71 28.65
CA THR A 509 -4.79 -8.95 27.87
C THR A 509 -4.41 -9.76 26.63
N GLY A 510 -5.19 -10.81 26.30
CA GLY A 510 -4.93 -11.69 25.14
C GLY A 510 -4.89 -11.01 23.76
N ARG A 511 -5.12 -9.68 23.72
CA ARG A 511 -4.88 -8.85 22.54
C ARG A 511 -3.40 -8.80 22.15
N PHE A 512 -2.48 -8.97 23.11
CA PHE A 512 -1.05 -9.02 22.87
C PHE A 512 -0.51 -10.45 22.60
N ASP A 513 -1.38 -11.46 22.58
CA ASP A 513 -0.98 -12.84 22.28
C ASP A 513 -0.35 -12.91 20.89
N GLY A 514 0.85 -13.49 20.82
CA GLY A 514 1.67 -13.50 19.61
C GLY A 514 2.64 -12.31 19.49
N PHE A 515 2.40 -11.17 20.15
CA PHE A 515 3.25 -9.97 20.02
C PHE A 515 4.29 -9.80 21.15
N HIS A 516 4.23 -10.57 22.24
CA HIS A 516 5.12 -10.38 23.39
C HIS A 516 6.61 -10.44 23.11
N HIS A 517 7.02 -11.20 22.09
CA HIS A 517 8.42 -11.31 21.69
C HIS A 517 8.96 -10.05 21.01
N LEU A 518 8.10 -9.09 20.69
CA LEU A 518 8.43 -7.84 19.99
C LEU A 518 8.75 -6.69 20.97
N PHE A 519 8.67 -6.92 22.28
CA PHE A 519 8.70 -5.86 23.29
C PHE A 519 9.54 -6.22 24.52
N HIS A 520 10.32 -5.24 25.01
CA HIS A 520 10.87 -5.27 26.36
C HIS A 520 9.72 -5.14 27.36
N THR A 521 9.37 -6.18 28.11
CA THR A 521 8.11 -6.18 28.88
C THR A 521 8.34 -6.01 30.39
N VAL A 522 7.76 -4.95 30.98
CA VAL A 522 7.82 -4.67 32.43
C VAL A 522 6.47 -4.85 33.13
N ASP A 523 6.51 -5.20 34.42
CA ASP A 523 5.34 -5.43 35.26
C ASP A 523 5.46 -4.61 36.56
N ILE A 524 5.01 -3.35 36.49
CA ILE A 524 5.12 -2.39 37.61
C ILE A 524 4.15 -2.68 38.76
N TRP A 525 3.21 -3.60 38.56
CA TRP A 525 2.14 -3.94 39.51
C TRP A 525 2.51 -5.15 40.35
N LYS A 526 2.96 -6.24 39.71
CA LYS A 526 3.30 -7.51 40.38
C LYS A 526 4.79 -7.66 40.66
N ARG A 527 5.66 -6.89 39.99
CA ARG A 527 7.13 -6.99 40.12
C ARG A 527 7.80 -5.61 40.16
N ARG A 528 7.23 -4.68 40.95
CA ARG A 528 7.60 -3.25 40.99
C ARG A 528 9.12 -3.00 41.12
N ASP A 529 9.81 -3.67 42.04
CA ASP A 529 11.25 -3.45 42.25
C ASP A 529 12.09 -3.96 41.07
N LYS A 530 11.71 -5.11 40.49
CA LYS A 530 12.36 -5.63 39.27
C LYS A 530 12.10 -4.73 38.06
N ALA A 531 10.89 -4.16 37.97
CA ALA A 531 10.56 -3.18 36.93
C ALA A 531 11.35 -1.88 37.13
N LYS A 532 11.50 -1.39 38.36
CA LYS A 532 12.35 -0.24 38.69
C LYS A 532 13.80 -0.48 38.31
N ALA A 533 14.39 -1.60 38.75
CA ALA A 533 15.77 -1.96 38.43
C ALA A 533 16.00 -2.05 36.91
N PHE A 534 15.07 -2.66 36.17
CA PHE A 534 15.12 -2.69 34.70
C PHE A 534 15.06 -1.29 34.09
N LEU A 535 14.09 -0.46 34.48
CA LEU A 535 13.92 0.90 33.95
C LEU A 535 15.09 1.83 34.32
N GLN A 536 15.77 1.60 35.44
CA GLN A 536 16.95 2.36 35.83
C GLN A 536 18.24 1.90 35.13
N ALA A 537 18.31 0.64 34.68
CA ALA A 537 19.47 0.07 33.99
C ALA A 537 19.32 0.01 32.46
N PHE A 538 18.15 0.40 31.91
CA PHE A 538 17.92 0.45 30.47
C PHE A 538 18.70 1.61 29.86
N ASP A 539 19.45 1.33 28.79
CA ASP A 539 20.11 2.38 28.01
C ASP A 539 19.07 3.12 27.17
N TYR A 540 18.86 4.41 27.43
CA TYR A 540 17.93 5.26 26.68
C TYR A 540 18.60 6.03 25.53
N GLU A 541 19.93 6.09 25.51
CA GLU A 541 20.70 6.80 24.48
C GLU A 541 21.11 5.88 23.32
N ALA A 542 21.39 4.61 23.61
CA ALA A 542 21.53 3.53 22.63
C ALA A 542 20.62 2.34 23.00
N PRO A 543 19.28 2.47 22.86
CA PRO A 543 18.36 1.43 23.30
C PRO A 543 18.64 0.04 22.70
N PRO A 544 18.64 -1.03 23.52
CA PRO A 544 18.80 -2.38 23.01
C PRO A 544 17.70 -2.68 21.98
N PRO A 545 18.05 -3.32 20.85
CA PRO A 545 17.11 -3.55 19.76
C PRO A 545 15.89 -4.34 20.23
N ILE A 546 14.83 -4.28 19.43
CA ILE A 546 13.62 -5.09 19.63
C ILE A 546 14.04 -6.55 19.88
N PRO A 547 13.56 -7.22 20.96
CA PRO A 547 14.02 -8.55 21.34
C PRO A 547 13.92 -9.59 20.22
N ALA A 548 15.01 -9.79 19.48
CA ALA A 548 15.04 -10.80 18.44
C ALA A 548 14.96 -12.18 19.09
N ARG A 549 13.83 -12.88 18.92
CA ARG A 549 13.81 -14.31 19.19
C ARG A 549 14.79 -14.97 18.21
N THR A 550 15.72 -15.73 18.78
CA THR A 550 16.93 -16.23 18.10
C THR A 550 16.59 -17.08 16.87
N GLY A 551 17.09 -16.68 15.71
CA GLY A 551 16.97 -17.40 14.45
C GLY A 551 17.60 -16.60 13.29
N PRO A 552 17.89 -17.23 12.13
CA PRO A 552 18.53 -16.57 11.00
C PRO A 552 17.65 -15.52 10.28
N THR A 553 16.33 -15.59 10.50
CA THR A 553 15.35 -14.63 9.96
C THR A 553 14.61 -13.95 11.12
N PRO A 554 14.71 -12.60 11.26
CA PRO A 554 13.98 -11.87 12.29
C PRO A 554 12.46 -12.08 12.18
N GLU A 555 11.78 -12.21 13.33
CA GLU A 555 10.33 -12.46 13.38
C GLU A 555 9.51 -11.41 12.60
N TRP A 556 9.91 -10.13 12.64
CA TRP A 556 9.31 -9.06 11.81
C TRP A 556 9.29 -9.37 10.32
N ARG A 557 10.37 -9.98 9.79
CA ARG A 557 10.42 -10.38 8.37
C ARG A 557 9.42 -11.49 8.10
N LYS A 558 9.29 -12.48 9.00
CA LYS A 558 8.28 -13.56 8.86
C LYS A 558 6.86 -12.99 8.83
N VAL A 559 6.53 -12.06 9.75
CA VAL A 559 5.21 -11.41 9.79
C VAL A 559 4.95 -10.59 8.53
N ARG A 560 5.92 -9.77 8.09
CA ARG A 560 5.83 -8.98 6.84
C ARG A 560 5.66 -9.87 5.60
N CYS A 561 6.45 -10.93 5.47
CA CYS A 561 6.39 -11.83 4.32
C CYS A 561 5.09 -12.63 4.27
N ALA A 562 4.61 -13.15 5.41
CA ALA A 562 3.31 -13.82 5.45
C ALA A 562 2.18 -12.86 5.02
N LEU A 563 2.14 -11.63 5.56
CA LEU A 563 1.14 -10.64 5.18
C LEU A 563 1.20 -10.29 3.68
N LEU A 564 2.40 -10.12 3.12
CA LEU A 564 2.61 -9.94 1.69
C LEU A 564 2.12 -11.14 0.86
N GLU A 565 2.47 -12.37 1.25
CA GLU A 565 2.07 -13.60 0.57
C GLU A 565 0.54 -13.73 0.52
N HIS A 566 -0.16 -13.37 1.61
CA HIS A 566 -1.62 -13.39 1.63
C HIS A 566 -2.24 -12.28 0.78
N ILE A 567 -1.74 -11.05 0.86
CA ILE A 567 -2.26 -9.92 0.05
C ILE A 567 -2.03 -10.18 -1.45
N SER A 568 -0.85 -10.68 -1.83
CA SER A 568 -0.52 -10.99 -3.23
C SER A 568 -1.23 -12.23 -3.77
N ALA A 569 -1.55 -13.23 -2.94
CA ALA A 569 -2.39 -14.36 -3.33
C ALA A 569 -3.84 -13.94 -3.62
N HIS A 570 -4.36 -12.94 -2.90
CA HIS A 570 -5.69 -12.37 -3.19
C HIS A 570 -5.67 -11.41 -4.40
N HIS A 571 -4.65 -10.58 -4.54
CA HIS A 571 -4.59 -9.55 -5.57
C HIS A 571 -3.14 -9.30 -6.06
N PRO A 572 -2.62 -10.08 -7.02
CA PRO A 572 -1.21 -10.05 -7.38
C PRO A 572 -0.75 -8.75 -8.03
N THR A 573 -1.65 -7.92 -8.57
CA THR A 573 -1.31 -6.59 -9.09
C THR A 573 -0.91 -5.60 -7.99
N LEU A 574 -1.27 -5.85 -6.72
CA LEU A 574 -0.79 -5.02 -5.62
C LEU A 574 0.73 -5.15 -5.41
N LEU A 575 1.38 -6.22 -5.88
CA LEU A 575 2.83 -6.38 -5.79
C LEU A 575 3.59 -5.24 -6.48
N ASP A 576 3.07 -4.75 -7.62
CA ASP A 576 3.60 -3.59 -8.33
C ASP A 576 3.56 -2.35 -7.42
N ALA A 577 2.40 -2.06 -6.81
CA ALA A 577 2.22 -0.93 -5.90
C ALA A 577 3.09 -1.03 -4.63
N ILE A 578 3.19 -2.22 -4.03
CA ILE A 578 3.99 -2.47 -2.83
C ILE A 578 5.48 -2.33 -3.16
N TYR A 579 5.95 -2.87 -4.29
CA TYR A 579 7.35 -2.75 -4.70
C TYR A 579 7.76 -1.30 -4.97
N ALA A 580 6.96 -0.62 -5.79
CA ALA A 580 7.21 0.73 -6.27
C ALA A 580 7.29 1.72 -5.11
N GLN A 581 6.42 1.59 -4.12
CA GLN A 581 6.26 2.56 -3.04
C GLN A 581 6.90 2.15 -1.71
N SER A 582 7.48 0.96 -1.61
CA SER A 582 8.08 0.50 -0.35
C SER A 582 9.34 1.30 0.02
N LEU A 583 9.36 1.81 1.25
CA LEU A 583 10.41 2.70 1.77
C LEU A 583 11.70 1.96 2.15
N THR A 584 11.66 0.63 2.32
CA THR A 584 12.77 -0.18 2.80
C THR A 584 12.92 -1.50 2.02
N PRO A 585 14.10 -2.14 2.02
CA PRO A 585 14.29 -3.50 1.51
C PRO A 585 13.54 -4.61 2.30
N ALA A 586 12.60 -4.27 3.20
CA ALA A 586 12.01 -5.23 4.14
C ALA A 586 11.24 -6.37 3.45
N PHE A 587 10.62 -6.08 2.31
CA PHE A 587 9.82 -7.06 1.56
C PHE A 587 10.61 -7.79 0.46
N GLU A 588 11.71 -7.24 -0.06
CA GLU A 588 12.50 -7.85 -1.16
C GLU A 588 13.02 -9.26 -0.83
N ARG A 589 13.24 -9.56 0.45
CA ARG A 589 13.69 -10.88 0.94
C ARG A 589 12.55 -11.86 1.21
N CYS A 590 11.32 -11.52 0.87
CA CYS A 590 10.16 -12.41 0.93
C CYS A 590 10.06 -13.24 -0.35
N GLU A 591 9.68 -14.51 -0.24
CA GLU A 591 9.65 -15.41 -1.40
C GLU A 591 8.64 -14.96 -2.46
N ALA A 592 7.52 -14.33 -2.07
CA ALA A 592 6.59 -13.70 -3.00
C ALA A 592 7.26 -12.60 -3.86
N PHE A 593 8.08 -11.72 -3.27
CA PHE A 593 8.85 -10.75 -4.04
C PHE A 593 9.97 -11.40 -4.83
N ARG A 594 10.62 -12.42 -4.27
CA ARG A 594 11.66 -13.16 -4.96
C ARG A 594 11.11 -13.85 -6.21
N GLN A 595 9.93 -14.46 -6.19
CA GLN A 595 9.29 -15.07 -7.35
C GLN A 595 8.84 -14.03 -8.38
N TYR A 596 8.27 -12.91 -7.90
CA TYR A 596 7.94 -11.74 -8.72
C TYR A 596 9.18 -11.12 -9.41
N GLN A 597 10.35 -11.10 -8.75
CA GLN A 597 11.61 -10.61 -9.33
C GLN A 597 12.34 -11.65 -10.19
N LEU A 598 12.32 -12.93 -9.79
CA LEU A 598 12.96 -14.05 -10.51
C LEU A 598 12.26 -14.36 -11.84
N SER A 599 11.03 -13.90 -12.05
CA SER A 599 10.35 -14.01 -13.35
C SER A 599 11.09 -13.26 -14.47
N GLY A 600 11.99 -12.33 -14.15
CA GLY A 600 12.90 -11.70 -15.11
C GLY A 600 14.12 -11.10 -14.43
N ARG A 601 15.11 -11.93 -14.08
CA ARG A 601 16.33 -11.60 -13.29
C ARG A 601 16.94 -10.22 -13.58
N GLY A 602 17.32 -9.50 -12.51
CA GLY A 602 18.17 -8.31 -12.59
C GLY A 602 17.79 -7.14 -11.68
N LEU A 603 17.91 -7.29 -10.35
CA LEU A 603 18.23 -6.14 -9.50
C LEU A 603 19.75 -6.13 -9.29
N LEU A 604 20.39 -5.09 -9.82
CA LEU A 604 21.83 -4.87 -9.62
C LEU A 604 22.09 -4.55 -8.14
N THR A 605 23.06 -5.28 -7.58
CA THR A 605 23.76 -4.93 -6.34
C THR A 605 24.70 -3.74 -6.56
#